data_AF-A0A0K2LF51-F1
#
_entry.id   AF-A0A0K2LF51-F1
#
_cell.length_a   1.000
_cell.length_b   1.000
_cell.length_c   1.000
_cell.angle_alpha   90.00
_cell.angle_beta   90.00
_cell.angle_gamma   90.00
#
_symmetry.space_group_name_H-M   'P 1'
#
loop_
_entity.id
_entity.type
_entity.pdbx_description
1 polymer ?
#
loop_
_entity_poly.entity_id
_entity_poly.type
_entity_poly.pdbx_seq_one_letter_code
_entity_poly.pdbx_strand_id
1 'polypeptide(L)'
;MTKFMGLTSNLMSEKWRMMNWIIIIDLIFLVAVDVLRIFTGGWDGQIFPDYFFATFMISLSFANFVGFILLARKNERVYTSNNYRLLPVSETKLYFSNLLTTFLGLMYLQVLEVVLGTIFYFISGQSDFNLAAGEIKGSVGTAALMWLLMTLTMILIWMGITSVHFLINWISGFLPFSRQKFVNFILYIVVTVVGMMIFNYTSGNVFRVIYNGSQGITTLGQVNNVIWLGIGIVVIWGVIFSAINIYLLKRWTETDR
;
A
#
# COMPACT_ATOMS: atom_id res chain seq x y z
N MET A 1 21.28 -1.45 -23.43
CA MET A 1 20.04 -1.01 -22.77
C MET A 1 19.38 -2.19 -22.07
N THR A 2 19.09 -2.10 -20.78
CA THR A 2 18.36 -3.15 -20.05
C THR A 2 16.89 -3.18 -20.49
N LYS A 3 16.42 -4.35 -20.91
CA LYS A 3 15.01 -4.57 -21.29
C LYS A 3 14.11 -4.32 -20.07
N PHE A 4 12.91 -3.77 -20.30
CA PHE A 4 11.93 -3.46 -19.23
C PHE A 4 11.68 -4.67 -18.33
N MET A 5 11.50 -5.84 -18.95
CA MET A 5 11.25 -7.09 -18.25
C MET A 5 12.40 -7.53 -17.33
N GLY A 6 13.67 -7.30 -17.74
CA GLY A 6 14.84 -7.63 -16.93
C GLY A 6 14.95 -6.75 -15.68
N LEU A 7 14.66 -5.45 -15.83
CA LEU A 7 14.61 -4.52 -14.69
C LEU A 7 13.48 -4.89 -13.72
N THR A 8 12.26 -5.08 -14.24
CA THR A 8 11.08 -5.45 -13.45
C THR A 8 11.30 -6.76 -12.70
N SER A 9 11.86 -7.79 -13.34
CA SER A 9 12.15 -9.07 -12.70
C SER A 9 13.12 -8.94 -11.52
N ASN A 10 14.20 -8.17 -11.70
CA ASN A 10 15.20 -7.95 -10.64
C ASN A 10 14.63 -7.14 -9.46
N LEU A 11 13.83 -6.12 -9.72
CA LEU A 11 13.16 -5.35 -8.66
C LEU A 11 12.12 -6.19 -7.91
N MET A 12 11.45 -7.08 -8.64
CA MET A 12 10.41 -7.95 -8.11
C MET A 12 10.98 -9.05 -7.20
N SER A 13 12.10 -9.67 -7.58
CA SER A 13 12.68 -10.78 -6.81
C SER A 13 13.02 -10.40 -5.37
N GLU A 14 13.52 -9.17 -5.16
CA GLU A 14 13.83 -8.65 -3.83
C GLU A 14 12.57 -8.40 -3.00
N LYS A 15 11.50 -7.88 -3.62
CA LYS A 15 10.21 -7.63 -2.97
C LYS A 15 9.51 -8.95 -2.64
N TRP A 16 9.54 -9.95 -3.53
CA TRP A 16 9.02 -11.29 -3.28
C TRP A 16 9.67 -11.98 -2.10
N ARG A 17 11.01 -11.97 -2.05
CA ARG A 17 11.73 -12.55 -0.91
C ARG A 17 11.31 -11.89 0.41
N MET A 18 11.10 -10.57 0.40
CA MET A 18 10.64 -9.83 1.57
C MET A 18 9.22 -10.23 1.98
N MET A 19 8.29 -10.37 1.04
CA MET A 19 6.92 -10.81 1.35
C MET A 19 6.88 -12.23 1.92
N ASN A 20 7.72 -13.14 1.40
CA ASN A 20 7.84 -14.49 1.96
C ASN A 20 8.34 -14.48 3.40
N TRP A 21 9.28 -13.60 3.73
CA TRP A 21 9.75 -13.46 5.11
C TRP A 21 8.66 -12.95 6.05
N ILE A 22 7.79 -12.04 5.59
CA ILE A 22 6.65 -11.57 6.39
C ILE A 22 5.73 -12.74 6.73
N ILE A 23 5.36 -13.55 5.72
CA ILE A 23 4.51 -14.72 5.93
C ILE A 23 5.16 -15.74 6.86
N ILE A 24 6.46 -16.03 6.70
CA ILE A 24 7.17 -16.97 7.59
C ILE A 24 7.12 -16.48 9.04
N ILE A 25 7.38 -15.19 9.26
CA ILE A 25 7.33 -14.59 10.60
C ILE A 25 5.91 -14.66 11.17
N ASP A 26 4.90 -14.38 10.35
CA ASP A 26 3.49 -14.46 10.75
C ASP A 26 3.10 -15.88 11.15
N LEU A 27 3.50 -16.88 10.37
CA LEU A 27 3.26 -18.29 10.70
C LEU A 27 3.97 -18.72 12.01
N ILE A 28 5.21 -18.26 12.24
CA ILE A 28 5.92 -18.51 13.49
C ILE A 28 5.18 -17.86 14.67
N PHE A 29 4.67 -16.64 14.49
CA PHE A 29 3.87 -15.95 15.49
C PHE A 29 2.61 -16.74 15.86
N LEU A 30 1.87 -17.26 14.88
CA LEU A 30 0.67 -18.06 15.12
C LEU A 30 0.98 -19.33 15.93
N VAL A 31 2.03 -20.06 15.54
CA VAL A 31 2.48 -21.25 16.28
C VAL A 31 2.87 -20.89 17.72
N ALA A 32 3.57 -19.77 17.93
CA ALA A 32 3.96 -19.33 19.26
C ALA A 32 2.75 -19.00 20.15
N VAL A 33 1.73 -18.33 19.60
CA VAL A 33 0.48 -18.02 20.32
C VAL A 33 -0.26 -19.30 20.72
N ASP A 34 -0.37 -20.27 19.81
CA ASP A 34 -1.00 -21.56 20.12
C ASP A 34 -0.26 -22.34 21.19
N VAL A 35 1.08 -22.38 21.14
CA VAL A 35 1.89 -23.05 22.17
C VAL A 35 1.69 -22.38 23.53
N LEU A 36 1.66 -21.04 23.60
CA LEU A 36 1.37 -20.32 24.84
C LEU A 36 -0.03 -20.63 25.40
N ARG A 37 -1.00 -20.88 24.52
CA ARG A 37 -2.37 -21.25 24.89
C ARG A 37 -2.41 -22.60 25.61
N ILE A 38 -1.56 -23.55 25.22
CA ILE A 38 -1.41 -24.85 25.91
C ILE A 38 -0.96 -24.65 27.36
N PHE A 39 0.03 -23.77 27.58
CA PHE A 39 0.57 -23.51 28.93
C PHE A 39 -0.35 -22.68 29.82
N THR A 40 -1.23 -21.86 29.24
CA THR A 40 -2.16 -20.99 29.99
C THR A 40 -3.50 -21.66 30.31
N GLY A 41 -3.66 -22.96 29.98
CA GLY A 41 -4.86 -23.74 30.29
C GLY A 41 -6.06 -23.41 29.39
N GLY A 42 -5.86 -22.65 28.32
CA GLY A 42 -6.92 -22.28 27.37
C GLY A 42 -7.11 -23.30 26.25
N TRP A 43 -6.52 -24.49 26.33
CA TRP A 43 -6.53 -25.47 25.24
C TRP A 43 -7.83 -26.29 25.22
N ASP A 44 -8.57 -26.20 24.12
CA ASP A 44 -9.86 -26.88 23.94
C ASP A 44 -9.69 -28.31 23.37
N GLY A 45 -8.48 -28.86 23.34
CA GLY A 45 -8.18 -30.20 22.79
C GLY A 45 -8.11 -30.27 21.25
N GLN A 46 -8.47 -29.20 20.55
CA GLN A 46 -8.37 -29.10 19.09
C GLN A 46 -7.03 -28.52 18.65
N ILE A 47 -6.50 -29.01 17.52
CA ILE A 47 -5.25 -28.50 16.92
C ILE A 47 -5.49 -27.17 16.20
N PHE A 48 -6.65 -27.00 15.55
CA PHE A 48 -7.05 -25.78 14.83
C PHE A 48 -8.41 -25.26 15.31
N PRO A 49 -8.48 -24.72 16.55
CA PRO A 49 -9.72 -24.17 17.09
C PRO A 49 -10.11 -22.85 16.39
N ASP A 50 -11.35 -22.41 16.55
CA ASP A 50 -11.86 -21.14 16.01
C ASP A 50 -10.97 -19.93 16.36
N TYR A 51 -10.38 -19.98 17.56
CA TYR A 51 -9.42 -18.99 18.04
C TYR A 51 -8.17 -18.86 17.14
N PHE A 52 -7.68 -19.97 16.57
CA PHE A 52 -6.53 -19.93 15.66
C PHE A 52 -6.87 -19.13 14.41
N PHE A 53 -8.03 -19.41 13.81
CA PHE A 53 -8.50 -18.70 12.63
C PHE A 53 -8.76 -17.21 12.92
N ALA A 54 -9.37 -16.89 14.06
CA ALA A 54 -9.56 -15.50 14.50
C ALA A 54 -8.22 -14.77 14.71
N THR A 55 -7.24 -15.44 15.32
CA THR A 55 -5.89 -14.89 15.53
C THR A 55 -5.17 -14.67 14.20
N PHE A 56 -5.31 -15.60 13.25
CA PHE A 56 -4.81 -15.45 11.89
C PHE A 56 -5.43 -14.24 11.17
N MET A 57 -6.74 -14.02 11.26
CA MET A 57 -7.38 -12.85 10.65
C MET A 57 -6.86 -11.51 11.20
N ILE A 58 -6.53 -11.48 12.49
CA ILE A 58 -5.91 -10.31 13.10
C ILE A 58 -4.45 -10.16 12.64
N SER A 59 -3.69 -11.26 12.63
CA SER A 59 -2.27 -11.27 12.24
C SER A 59 -2.09 -10.84 10.78
N LEU A 60 -2.99 -11.26 9.89
CA LEU A 60 -3.08 -10.81 8.49
C LEU A 60 -3.13 -9.28 8.34
N SER A 61 -3.87 -8.61 9.21
CA SER A 61 -3.96 -7.13 9.17
C SER A 61 -2.62 -6.49 9.51
N PHE A 62 -1.90 -7.06 10.49
CA PHE A 62 -0.55 -6.60 10.84
C PHE A 62 0.48 -6.93 9.75
N ALA A 63 0.44 -8.14 9.19
CA ALA A 63 1.30 -8.57 8.09
C ALA A 63 1.17 -7.63 6.89
N ASN A 64 -0.06 -7.25 6.52
CA ASN A 64 -0.33 -6.29 5.47
C ASN A 64 0.18 -4.89 5.77
N PHE A 65 -0.02 -4.42 7.00
CA PHE A 65 0.49 -3.12 7.40
C PHE A 65 2.02 -3.06 7.36
N VAL A 66 2.69 -4.10 7.87
CA VAL A 66 4.15 -4.25 7.82
C VAL A 66 4.62 -4.36 6.36
N GLY A 67 3.94 -5.17 5.55
CA GLY A 67 4.23 -5.34 4.12
C GLY A 67 4.14 -4.01 3.37
N PHE A 68 3.10 -3.23 3.62
CA PHE A 68 2.93 -1.90 3.04
C PHE A 68 4.08 -0.95 3.40
N ILE A 69 4.48 -0.88 4.67
CA ILE A 69 5.57 -0.02 5.13
C ILE A 69 6.91 -0.45 4.52
N LEU A 70 7.21 -1.75 4.53
CA LEU A 70 8.45 -2.27 3.99
C LEU A 70 8.55 -2.07 2.47
N LEU A 71 7.44 -2.26 1.75
CA LEU A 71 7.34 -1.96 0.33
C LEU A 71 7.52 -0.46 0.06
N ALA A 72 6.91 0.43 0.86
CA ALA A 72 7.11 1.87 0.73
C ALA A 72 8.60 2.25 0.91
N ARG A 73 9.26 1.72 1.95
CA ARG A 73 10.71 1.94 2.16
C ARG A 73 11.56 1.41 1.02
N LYS A 74 11.23 0.22 0.51
CA LYS A 74 11.96 -0.38 -0.61
C LYS A 74 11.74 0.39 -1.91
N ASN A 75 10.53 0.91 -2.12
CA ASN A 75 10.17 1.76 -3.24
C ASN A 75 11.08 3.00 -3.28
N GLU A 76 11.22 3.73 -2.17
CA GLU A 76 12.09 4.90 -2.10
C GLU A 76 13.57 4.56 -2.30
N ARG A 77 14.04 3.45 -1.70
CA ARG A 77 15.44 3.03 -1.82
C ARG A 77 15.86 2.74 -3.27
N VAL A 78 14.93 2.33 -4.13
CA VAL A 78 15.22 2.12 -5.55
C VAL A 78 15.49 3.45 -6.27
N TYR A 79 14.85 4.54 -5.85
CA TYR A 79 15.05 5.86 -6.44
C TYR A 79 16.31 6.58 -5.93
N THR A 80 16.70 6.33 -4.68
CA THR A 80 17.86 7.01 -4.07
C THR A 80 19.18 6.24 -4.17
N SER A 81 19.16 4.93 -4.42
CA SER A 81 20.37 4.12 -4.44
C SER A 81 21.18 4.24 -5.74
N ASN A 82 22.49 4.42 -5.59
CA ASN A 82 23.47 4.45 -6.69
C ASN A 82 23.37 3.25 -7.63
N ASN A 83 23.09 2.06 -7.09
CA ASN A 83 23.06 0.82 -7.86
C ASN A 83 21.98 0.83 -8.96
N TYR A 84 20.86 1.49 -8.74
CA TYR A 84 19.77 1.54 -9.72
C TYR A 84 19.85 2.75 -10.65
N ARG A 85 20.46 3.86 -10.20
CA ARG A 85 20.66 5.07 -11.03
C ARG A 85 21.76 4.92 -12.07
N LEU A 86 22.73 4.03 -11.85
CA LEU A 86 23.77 3.72 -12.83
C LEU A 86 23.29 2.78 -13.95
N LEU A 87 22.07 2.23 -13.84
CA LEU A 87 21.51 1.41 -14.89
C LEU A 87 21.18 2.29 -16.11
N PRO A 88 21.51 1.88 -17.35
CA PRO A 88 21.19 2.63 -18.55
C PRO A 88 19.70 2.48 -18.90
N VAL A 89 18.84 3.09 -18.08
CA VAL A 89 17.37 3.12 -18.18
C VAL A 89 16.87 4.55 -18.04
N SER A 90 15.75 4.88 -18.68
CA SER A 90 15.13 6.20 -18.49
C SER A 90 14.45 6.30 -17.13
N GLU A 91 14.48 7.49 -16.54
CA GLU A 91 13.88 7.76 -15.22
C GLU A 91 12.38 7.44 -15.17
N THR A 92 11.65 7.73 -16.25
CA THR A 92 10.23 7.37 -16.39
C THR A 92 10.02 5.86 -16.33
N LYS A 93 10.90 5.09 -16.97
CA LYS A 93 10.82 3.63 -16.98
C LYS A 93 11.15 3.07 -15.60
N LEU A 94 12.19 3.59 -14.95
CA LEU A 94 12.54 3.21 -13.58
C LEU A 94 11.39 3.51 -12.60
N TYR A 95 10.78 4.69 -12.71
CA TYR A 95 9.62 5.10 -11.90
C TYR A 95 8.46 4.10 -12.00
N PHE A 96 7.95 3.87 -13.22
CA PHE A 96 6.81 2.97 -13.42
C PHE A 96 7.14 1.50 -13.15
N SER A 97 8.34 1.02 -13.50
CA SER A 97 8.78 -0.35 -13.16
C SER A 97 8.81 -0.57 -11.64
N ASN A 98 9.34 0.39 -10.89
CA ASN A 98 9.42 0.27 -9.44
C ASN A 98 8.02 0.31 -8.82
N LEU A 99 7.18 1.26 -9.22
CA LEU A 99 5.81 1.36 -8.72
C LEU A 99 4.99 0.10 -9.04
N LEU A 100 5.09 -0.41 -10.27
CA LEU A 100 4.43 -1.65 -10.69
C LEU A 100 4.88 -2.84 -9.85
N THR A 101 6.20 -3.00 -9.62
CA THR A 101 6.72 -4.10 -8.80
C THR A 101 6.37 -3.94 -7.32
N THR A 102 6.21 -2.71 -6.82
CA THR A 102 5.70 -2.46 -5.45
C THR A 102 4.27 -2.95 -5.33
N PHE A 103 3.42 -2.59 -6.30
CA PHE A 103 2.04 -3.06 -6.37
C PHE A 103 1.95 -4.59 -6.49
N LEU A 104 2.67 -5.18 -7.44
CA LEU A 104 2.65 -6.63 -7.62
C LEU A 104 3.25 -7.38 -6.41
N GLY A 105 4.19 -6.77 -5.69
CA GLY A 105 4.70 -7.32 -4.43
C GLY A 105 3.60 -7.42 -3.37
N LEU A 106 2.76 -6.39 -3.23
CA LEU A 106 1.62 -6.45 -2.31
C LEU A 106 0.56 -7.45 -2.78
N MET A 107 0.25 -7.49 -4.07
CA MET A 107 -0.69 -8.49 -4.63
C MET A 107 -0.21 -9.91 -4.40
N TYR A 108 1.10 -10.14 -4.46
CA TYR A 108 1.67 -11.44 -4.13
C TYR A 108 1.44 -11.81 -2.66
N LEU A 109 1.61 -10.86 -1.73
CA LEU A 109 1.27 -11.07 -0.32
C LEU A 109 -0.21 -11.43 -0.14
N GLN A 110 -1.11 -10.65 -0.74
CA GLN A 110 -2.56 -10.89 -0.69
C GLN A 110 -2.95 -12.29 -1.20
N VAL A 111 -2.36 -12.73 -2.31
CA VAL A 111 -2.60 -14.07 -2.85
C VAL A 111 -2.13 -15.16 -1.89
N LEU A 112 -0.95 -15.02 -1.28
CA LEU A 112 -0.45 -15.97 -0.28
C LEU A 112 -1.37 -16.04 0.93
N GLU A 113 -1.82 -14.90 1.43
CA GLU A 113 -2.72 -14.80 2.58
C GLU A 113 -4.08 -15.44 2.30
N VAL A 114 -4.66 -15.22 1.13
CA VAL A 114 -5.92 -15.86 0.71
C VAL A 114 -5.75 -17.38 0.62
N VAL A 115 -4.64 -17.85 0.04
CA VAL A 115 -4.35 -19.29 -0.05
C VAL A 115 -4.20 -19.91 1.34
N LEU A 116 -3.42 -19.29 2.23
CA LEU A 116 -3.23 -19.77 3.61
C LEU A 116 -4.53 -19.74 4.41
N GLY A 117 -5.30 -18.66 4.32
CA GLY A 117 -6.58 -18.54 4.99
C GLY A 117 -7.58 -19.58 4.53
N THR A 118 -7.60 -19.89 3.23
CA THR A 118 -8.42 -20.98 2.68
C THR A 118 -7.99 -22.33 3.23
N ILE A 119 -6.69 -22.61 3.31
CA ILE A 119 -6.16 -23.86 3.87
C ILE A 119 -6.55 -23.98 5.35
N PHE A 120 -6.34 -22.93 6.15
CA PHE A 120 -6.69 -22.93 7.57
C PHE A 120 -8.19 -23.10 7.80
N TYR A 121 -9.01 -22.47 6.97
CA TYR A 121 -10.46 -22.65 7.00
C TYR A 121 -10.88 -24.11 6.73
N PHE A 122 -10.32 -24.74 5.69
CA PHE A 122 -10.65 -26.15 5.40
C PHE A 122 -10.20 -27.10 6.51
N ILE A 123 -9.07 -26.82 7.17
CA ILE A 123 -8.54 -27.66 8.23
C ILE A 123 -9.29 -27.47 9.56
N SER A 124 -9.76 -26.25 9.86
CA SER A 124 -10.51 -25.98 11.10
C SER A 124 -11.90 -26.64 11.12
N GLY A 125 -12.40 -27.07 9.95
CA GLY A 125 -13.72 -27.69 9.85
C GLY A 125 -14.86 -26.72 10.15
N GLN A 126 -14.58 -25.41 10.20
CA GLN A 126 -15.61 -24.38 10.32
C GLN A 126 -16.55 -24.50 9.14
N SER A 127 -17.85 -24.57 9.42
CA SER A 127 -18.92 -24.48 8.41
C SER A 127 -19.41 -23.05 8.18
N ASP A 128 -18.94 -22.12 9.03
CA ASP A 128 -19.53 -20.79 9.18
C ASP A 128 -18.91 -19.74 8.25
N PHE A 129 -17.88 -20.07 7.47
CA PHE A 129 -17.45 -19.21 6.37
C PHE A 129 -18.37 -19.42 5.19
N ASN A 130 -19.58 -18.92 5.36
CA ASN A 130 -20.48 -18.77 4.26
C ASN A 130 -19.93 -17.60 3.43
N LEU A 131 -19.18 -17.94 2.36
CA LEU A 131 -18.83 -17.01 1.28
C LEU A 131 -20.07 -16.26 0.75
N ALA A 132 -21.28 -16.82 0.94
CA ALA A 132 -22.56 -16.18 0.66
C ALA A 132 -23.18 -15.43 1.86
N ALA A 133 -22.73 -15.62 3.12
CA ALA A 133 -23.05 -14.74 4.26
C ALA A 133 -22.07 -13.58 4.42
N GLY A 134 -20.97 -13.60 3.69
CA GLY A 134 -20.49 -12.40 3.00
C GLY A 134 -21.57 -11.94 2.03
N GLU A 135 -22.75 -11.58 2.56
CA GLU A 135 -23.80 -10.93 1.79
C GLU A 135 -23.15 -9.65 1.32
N ILE A 136 -22.61 -9.65 0.10
CA ILE A 136 -22.45 -8.42 -0.66
C ILE A 136 -23.90 -7.94 -0.81
N LYS A 137 -24.42 -7.23 0.20
CA LYS A 137 -25.74 -6.56 0.20
C LYS A 137 -25.69 -5.34 -0.71
N GLY A 138 -25.06 -5.51 -1.86
CA GLY A 138 -24.73 -4.53 -2.85
C GLY A 138 -24.57 -5.24 -4.18
N SER A 139 -24.75 -4.53 -5.29
CA SER A 139 -24.53 -5.14 -6.59
C SER A 139 -23.06 -5.57 -6.71
N VAL A 140 -22.79 -6.71 -7.34
CA VAL A 140 -21.42 -7.18 -7.63
C VAL A 140 -20.57 -6.05 -8.28
N GLY A 141 -21.22 -5.19 -9.07
CA GLY A 141 -20.60 -3.98 -9.62
C GLY A 141 -20.13 -2.98 -8.55
N THR A 142 -20.91 -2.71 -7.50
CA THR A 142 -20.50 -1.82 -6.40
C THR A 142 -19.26 -2.34 -5.67
N ALA A 143 -19.21 -3.65 -5.39
CA ALA A 143 -18.06 -4.29 -4.75
C ALA A 143 -16.80 -4.20 -5.62
N ALA A 144 -16.91 -4.49 -6.92
CA ALA A 144 -15.79 -4.36 -7.85
C ALA A 144 -15.25 -2.92 -7.92
N LEU A 145 -16.14 -1.92 -7.90
CA LEU A 145 -15.75 -0.50 -7.87
C LEU A 145 -15.04 -0.12 -6.56
N MET A 146 -15.50 -0.63 -5.42
CA MET A 146 -14.82 -0.41 -4.13
C MET A 146 -13.42 -1.03 -4.12
N TRP A 147 -13.27 -2.27 -4.59
CA TRP A 147 -11.98 -2.94 -4.72
C TRP A 147 -11.01 -2.16 -5.61
N LEU A 148 -11.51 -1.65 -6.75
CA LEU A 148 -10.72 -0.81 -7.64
C LEU A 148 -10.28 0.50 -6.95
N LEU A 149 -11.21 1.18 -6.26
CA LEU A 149 -10.90 2.42 -5.54
C LEU A 149 -9.84 2.19 -4.44
N MET A 150 -9.98 1.14 -3.64
CA MET A 150 -9.00 0.80 -2.59
C MET A 150 -7.61 0.54 -3.19
N THR A 151 -7.55 -0.21 -4.29
CA THR A 151 -6.31 -0.52 -5.00
C THR A 151 -5.63 0.75 -5.54
N LEU A 152 -6.40 1.61 -6.21
CA LEU A 152 -5.87 2.86 -6.75
C LEU A 152 -5.43 3.82 -5.65
N THR A 153 -6.16 3.89 -4.54
CA THR A 153 -5.80 4.72 -3.38
C THR A 153 -4.49 4.24 -2.76
N MET A 154 -4.28 2.93 -2.66
CA MET A 154 -3.03 2.37 -2.15
C MET A 154 -1.82 2.78 -3.00
N ILE A 155 -1.96 2.69 -4.33
CA ILE A 155 -0.94 3.16 -5.28
C ILE A 155 -0.70 4.66 -5.11
N LEU A 156 -1.77 5.45 -4.95
CA LEU A 156 -1.68 6.89 -4.75
C LEU A 156 -0.91 7.25 -3.47
N ILE A 157 -1.10 6.50 -2.39
CA ILE A 157 -0.35 6.74 -1.14
C ILE A 157 1.15 6.53 -1.38
N TRP A 158 1.57 5.45 -2.07
CA TRP A 158 2.98 5.27 -2.41
C TRP A 158 3.51 6.40 -3.30
N MET A 159 2.74 6.83 -4.31
CA MET A 159 3.12 7.97 -5.14
C MET A 159 3.30 9.24 -4.31
N GLY A 160 2.41 9.49 -3.34
CA GLY A 160 2.47 10.63 -2.43
C GLY A 160 3.67 10.58 -1.48
N ILE A 161 4.01 9.39 -0.94
CA ILE A 161 5.23 9.18 -0.15
C ILE A 161 6.46 9.55 -0.97
N THR A 162 6.54 9.07 -2.22
CA THR A 162 7.64 9.41 -3.14
C THR A 162 7.69 10.92 -3.42
N SER A 163 6.54 11.56 -3.64
CA SER A 163 6.48 13.01 -3.87
C SER A 163 6.99 13.80 -2.66
N VAL A 164 6.58 13.45 -1.45
CA VAL A 164 7.08 14.07 -0.22
C VAL A 164 8.59 13.89 -0.11
N HIS A 165 9.09 12.67 -0.31
CA HIS A 165 10.52 12.37 -0.24
C HIS A 165 11.34 13.22 -1.23
N PHE A 166 10.90 13.30 -2.49
CA PHE A 166 11.58 14.08 -3.51
C PHE A 166 11.49 15.59 -3.29
N LEU A 167 10.35 16.10 -2.84
CA LEU A 167 10.20 17.52 -2.51
C LEU A 167 11.12 17.93 -1.38
N ILE A 168 11.32 17.07 -0.38
CA ILE A 168 12.23 17.34 0.74
C ILE A 168 13.68 17.36 0.27
N ASN A 169 14.10 16.39 -0.53
CA ASN A 169 15.44 16.36 -1.11
C ASN A 169 15.69 17.64 -1.94
N TRP A 170 14.70 18.06 -2.73
CA TRP A 170 14.76 19.30 -3.50
C TRP A 170 14.85 20.57 -2.61
N ILE A 171 13.96 20.74 -1.63
CA ILE A 171 13.93 21.91 -0.75
C ILE A 171 15.19 21.99 0.11
N SER A 172 15.67 20.85 0.59
CA SER A 172 16.88 20.77 1.41
C SER A 172 18.12 21.28 0.66
N GLY A 173 18.15 21.21 -0.67
CA GLY A 173 19.20 21.82 -1.49
C GLY A 173 19.35 23.34 -1.31
N PHE A 174 18.29 24.03 -0.87
CA PHE A 174 18.28 25.48 -0.65
C PHE A 174 18.44 25.88 0.82
N LEU A 175 18.42 24.93 1.75
CA LEU A 175 18.51 25.22 3.18
C LEU A 175 19.96 25.13 3.66
N PRO A 176 20.49 26.16 4.37
CA PRO A 176 21.86 26.14 4.88
C PRO A 176 22.10 25.05 5.95
N PHE A 177 21.03 24.49 6.53
CA PHE A 177 21.07 23.47 7.59
C PHE A 177 20.55 22.10 7.14
N SER A 178 20.51 21.82 5.84
CA SER A 178 19.98 20.58 5.25
C SER A 178 20.63 19.27 5.74
N ARG A 179 21.82 19.35 6.32
CA ARG A 179 22.51 18.19 6.92
C ARG A 179 22.05 17.87 8.35
N GLN A 180 21.27 18.75 8.99
CA GLN A 180 20.78 18.53 10.34
C GLN A 180 19.56 17.62 10.34
N LYS A 181 19.67 16.47 11.02
CA LYS A 181 18.58 15.47 11.11
C LYS A 181 17.27 16.06 11.64
N PHE A 182 17.36 16.98 12.60
CA PHE A 182 16.19 17.63 13.19
C PHE A 182 15.46 18.56 12.22
N VAL A 183 16.21 19.34 11.43
CA VAL A 183 15.64 20.22 10.39
C VAL A 183 14.95 19.39 9.32
N ASN A 184 15.58 18.30 8.86
CA ASN A 184 14.95 17.40 7.89
C ASN A 184 13.68 16.75 8.45
N PHE A 185 13.69 16.33 9.72
CA PHE A 185 12.50 15.77 10.37
C PHE A 185 11.33 16.77 10.41
N ILE A 186 11.57 18.03 10.80
CA ILE A 186 10.55 19.07 10.77
C ILE A 186 10.06 19.30 9.34
N LEU A 187 10.97 19.34 8.37
CA LEU A 187 10.63 19.52 6.96
C LEU A 187 9.73 18.39 6.45
N TYR A 188 9.98 17.14 6.84
CA TYR A 188 9.08 16.00 6.56
C TYR A 188 7.66 16.24 7.07
N ILE A 189 7.52 16.68 8.31
CA ILE A 189 6.20 16.95 8.90
C ILE A 189 5.51 18.08 8.15
N VAL A 190 6.19 19.21 7.93
CA VAL A 190 5.61 20.39 7.29
C VAL A 190 5.16 20.09 5.86
N VAL A 191 6.02 19.47 5.03
CA VAL A 191 5.68 19.14 3.64
C VAL A 191 4.51 18.16 3.58
N THR A 192 4.48 17.17 4.48
CA THR A 192 3.39 16.19 4.56
C THR A 192 2.07 16.86 4.94
N VAL A 193 2.07 17.70 5.99
CA VAL A 193 0.86 18.41 6.47
C VAL A 193 0.33 19.36 5.40
N VAL A 194 1.21 20.15 4.77
CA VAL A 194 0.82 21.06 3.68
C VAL A 194 0.26 20.28 2.49
N GLY A 195 0.90 19.17 2.11
CA GLY A 195 0.40 18.29 1.05
C GLY A 195 -0.98 17.72 1.36
N MET A 196 -1.21 17.26 2.60
CA MET A 196 -2.52 16.77 3.06
C MET A 196 -3.58 17.89 3.07
N MET A 197 -3.22 19.10 3.51
CA MET A 197 -4.12 20.26 3.50
C MET A 197 -4.56 20.61 2.08
N ILE A 198 -3.61 20.68 1.13
CA ILE A 198 -3.93 20.94 -0.28
C ILE A 198 -4.82 19.83 -0.82
N PHE A 199 -4.45 18.56 -0.62
CA PHE A 199 -5.23 17.42 -1.08
C PHE A 199 -6.66 17.43 -0.53
N ASN A 200 -6.82 17.66 0.77
CA ASN A 200 -8.13 17.70 1.42
C ASN A 200 -8.95 18.89 0.91
N TYR A 201 -8.35 20.08 0.85
CA TYR A 201 -9.03 21.28 0.37
C TYR A 201 -9.51 21.11 -1.08
N THR A 202 -8.67 20.64 -1.99
CA THR A 202 -9.06 20.50 -3.41
C THR A 202 -10.06 19.37 -3.59
N SER A 203 -9.79 18.18 -3.04
CA SER A 203 -10.65 17.01 -3.23
C SER A 203 -11.99 17.22 -2.53
N GLY A 204 -11.98 17.78 -1.33
CA GLY A 204 -13.19 18.14 -0.58
C GLY A 204 -14.03 19.20 -1.30
N ASN A 205 -13.41 20.20 -1.93
CA ASN A 205 -14.15 21.16 -2.75
C ASN A 205 -14.77 20.51 -3.99
N VAL A 206 -14.09 19.57 -4.65
CA VAL A 206 -14.67 18.80 -5.78
C VAL A 206 -15.91 18.03 -5.32
N PHE A 207 -15.82 17.33 -4.18
CA PHE A 207 -16.98 16.65 -3.60
C PHE A 207 -18.10 17.64 -3.27
N ARG A 208 -17.79 18.78 -2.67
CA ARG A 208 -18.79 19.80 -2.28
C ARG A 208 -19.48 20.41 -3.50
N VAL A 209 -18.75 20.69 -4.58
CA VAL A 209 -19.33 21.25 -5.81
C VAL A 209 -20.26 20.25 -6.48
N ILE A 210 -19.88 18.98 -6.54
CA ILE A 210 -20.65 17.95 -7.23
C ILE A 210 -21.87 17.48 -6.41
N TYR A 211 -21.77 17.47 -5.07
CA TYR A 211 -22.82 17.02 -4.16
C TYR A 211 -23.48 18.13 -3.35
N ASN A 212 -23.37 19.39 -3.79
CA ASN A 212 -23.95 20.52 -3.06
C ASN A 212 -25.47 20.35 -2.92
N GLY A 213 -25.95 20.12 -1.71
CA GLY A 213 -27.38 19.94 -1.41
C GLY A 213 -27.90 18.49 -1.37
N SER A 214 -27.05 17.46 -1.46
CA SER A 214 -27.51 16.09 -1.21
C SER A 214 -27.77 15.85 0.29
N GLN A 215 -28.91 15.26 0.63
CA GLN A 215 -29.30 14.88 2.01
C GLN A 215 -28.51 13.65 2.51
N GLY A 216 -27.26 13.48 2.08
CA GLY A 216 -26.47 12.28 2.28
C GLY A 216 -26.77 11.17 1.26
N ILE A 217 -26.22 9.99 1.53
CA ILE A 217 -26.32 8.80 0.68
C ILE A 217 -27.50 7.97 1.17
N THR A 218 -28.56 7.87 0.37
CA THR A 218 -29.80 7.13 0.71
C THR A 218 -30.07 5.97 -0.26
N THR A 219 -29.40 5.93 -1.40
CA THR A 219 -29.58 4.92 -2.44
C THR A 219 -28.24 4.33 -2.90
N LEU A 220 -28.28 3.08 -3.39
CA LEU A 220 -27.10 2.41 -3.95
C LEU A 220 -26.54 3.13 -5.20
N GLY A 221 -27.39 3.79 -5.98
CA GLY A 221 -26.95 4.60 -7.13
C GLY A 221 -26.08 5.78 -6.72
N GLN A 222 -26.41 6.43 -5.60
CA GLN A 222 -25.60 7.52 -5.04
C GLN A 222 -24.25 7.01 -4.52
N VAL A 223 -24.21 5.83 -3.88
CA VAL A 223 -22.95 5.17 -3.48
C VAL A 223 -22.02 5.00 -4.69
N ASN A 224 -22.55 4.46 -5.79
CA ASN A 224 -21.77 4.25 -7.02
C ASN A 224 -21.23 5.55 -7.59
N ASN A 225 -22.04 6.60 -7.63
CA ASN A 225 -21.60 7.90 -8.14
C ASN A 225 -20.48 8.50 -7.27
N VAL A 226 -20.55 8.33 -5.95
CA VAL A 226 -19.48 8.77 -5.03
C VAL A 226 -18.19 7.98 -5.27
N ILE A 227 -18.28 6.66 -5.46
CA ILE A 227 -17.10 5.83 -5.76
C ILE A 227 -16.46 6.22 -7.09
N TRP A 228 -17.26 6.42 -8.14
CA TRP A 228 -16.75 6.86 -9.44
C TRP A 228 -16.05 8.21 -9.38
N LEU A 229 -16.62 9.16 -8.64
CA LEU A 229 -16.00 10.46 -8.38
C LEU A 229 -14.67 10.27 -7.64
N GLY A 230 -14.65 9.43 -6.60
CA GLY A 230 -13.43 9.07 -5.88
C GLY A 230 -12.35 8.49 -6.78
N ILE A 231 -12.70 7.57 -7.69
CA ILE A 231 -11.78 7.01 -8.69
C ILE A 231 -11.23 8.13 -9.58
N GLY A 232 -12.08 9.03 -10.07
CA GLY A 232 -11.67 10.18 -10.88
C GLY A 232 -10.65 11.08 -10.15
N ILE A 233 -10.92 11.42 -8.90
CA ILE A 233 -9.99 12.21 -8.05
C ILE A 233 -8.66 11.50 -7.90
N VAL A 234 -8.67 10.20 -7.56
CA VAL A 234 -7.45 9.41 -7.36
C VAL A 234 -6.63 9.33 -8.64
N VAL A 235 -7.27 9.14 -9.80
CA VAL A 235 -6.58 9.11 -11.10
C VAL A 235 -5.93 10.47 -11.42
N ILE A 236 -6.65 11.58 -11.22
CA ILE A 236 -6.12 12.93 -11.45
C ILE A 236 -4.90 13.19 -10.56
N TRP A 237 -5.01 12.88 -9.26
CA TRP A 237 -3.88 13.00 -8.34
C TRP A 237 -2.72 12.07 -8.70
N GLY A 238 -3.01 10.86 -9.18
CA GLY A 238 -1.98 9.93 -9.66
C GLY A 238 -1.20 10.48 -10.85
N VAL A 239 -1.86 11.18 -11.77
CA VAL A 239 -1.21 11.89 -12.89
C VAL A 239 -0.35 13.04 -12.38
N ILE A 240 -0.87 13.86 -11.45
CA ILE A 240 -0.13 14.98 -10.84
C ILE A 240 1.14 14.49 -10.13
N PHE A 241 1.01 13.51 -9.24
CA PHE A 241 2.16 12.94 -8.52
C PHE A 241 3.15 12.28 -9.47
N SER A 242 2.69 11.55 -10.48
CA SER A 242 3.59 10.96 -11.48
C SER A 242 4.37 12.02 -12.25
N ALA A 243 3.73 13.13 -12.64
CA ALA A 243 4.40 14.24 -13.31
C ALA A 243 5.46 14.91 -12.40
N ILE A 244 5.09 15.22 -11.15
CA ILE A 244 6.01 15.78 -10.15
C ILE A 244 7.18 14.83 -9.90
N ASN A 245 6.91 13.55 -9.66
CA ASN A 245 7.92 12.54 -9.34
C ASN A 245 8.91 12.35 -10.49
N ILE A 246 8.42 12.20 -11.73
CA ILE A 246 9.28 12.05 -12.90
C ILE A 246 10.12 13.32 -13.14
N TYR A 247 9.54 14.50 -12.93
CA TYR A 247 10.26 15.76 -13.09
C TYR A 247 11.39 15.90 -12.05
N LEU A 248 11.10 15.64 -10.77
CA LEU A 248 12.09 15.72 -9.69
C LEU A 248 13.17 14.66 -9.82
N LEU A 249 12.81 13.43 -10.21
CA LEU A 249 13.74 12.34 -10.44
C LEU A 249 14.75 12.67 -11.57
N LYS A 250 14.30 13.35 -12.62
CA LYS A 250 15.19 13.78 -13.73
C LYS A 250 16.18 14.88 -13.37
N ARG A 251 15.86 15.72 -12.38
CA ARG A 251 16.54 17.02 -12.20
C ARG A 251 17.18 17.24 -10.83
N TRP A 252 16.73 16.54 -9.78
CA TRP A 252 17.05 16.92 -8.39
C TRP A 252 17.31 15.78 -7.41
N THR A 253 17.22 14.51 -7.82
CA THR A 253 17.69 13.40 -6.99
C THR A 253 19.18 13.20 -7.24
N GLU A 254 20.04 13.88 -6.48
CA GLU A 254 21.44 13.46 -6.32
C GLU A 254 21.48 12.21 -5.44
N THR A 255 22.40 11.29 -5.73
CA THR A 255 22.44 10.01 -5.06
C THR A 255 23.07 10.13 -3.69
N ASP A 256 22.45 9.51 -2.69
CA ASP A 256 23.09 9.31 -1.40
C ASP A 256 24.26 8.31 -1.58
N ARG A 257 25.45 8.70 -1.13
CA ARG A 257 26.66 7.86 -1.12
C ARG A 257 26.59 6.82 -0.01
#